data_AF-A0AAD5EDL4-F1
#
_entry.id   AF-A0AAD5EDL4-F1
#
_cell.length_a   1.000
_cell.length_b   1.000
_cell.length_c   1.000
_cell.angle_alpha   90.00
_cell.angle_beta   90.00
_cell.angle_gamma   90.00
#
_symmetry.space_group_name_H-M   'P 1'
#
loop_
_entity.id
_entity.type
_entity.pdbx_description
1 polymer ?
#
loop_
_entity_poly.entity_id
_entity_poly.type
_entity_poly.pdbx_seq_one_letter_code
_entity_poly.pdbx_strand_id
1 'polypeptide(L)'
;MSKSQTKAKADHPKYEDMIKAAIVALKDRTGSSRQAIKKYLLANYKLTPGNHFDAQVNNAIKKGAEKGVFNLPKAVVSSLLNQ
;
A
#
# COMPACT_ATOMS: atom_id res chain seq x y z
N MET A 1 -20.27 -24.46 -4.74
CA MET A 1 -20.94 -24.22 -3.44
C MET A 1 -19.92 -23.76 -2.41
N SER A 2 -20.22 -22.59 -1.80
CA SER A 2 -19.95 -22.25 -0.40
C SER A 2 -18.51 -21.92 0.04
N LYS A 3 -18.26 -20.63 0.28
CA LYS A 3 -17.99 -20.06 1.62
C LYS A 3 -17.74 -18.55 1.52
N SER A 4 -18.83 -17.77 1.41
CA SER A 4 -18.77 -16.34 1.72
C SER A 4 -18.77 -16.22 3.24
N GLN A 5 -17.57 -16.27 3.82
CA GLN A 5 -17.38 -15.96 5.23
C GLN A 5 -17.67 -14.47 5.42
N THR A 6 -18.79 -14.19 6.06
CA THR A 6 -19.13 -12.95 6.75
C THR A 6 -18.02 -12.66 7.77
N LYS A 7 -16.93 -12.06 7.30
CA LYS A 7 -15.92 -11.49 8.21
C LYS A 7 -16.53 -10.22 8.74
N ALA A 8 -16.61 -10.11 10.07
CA ALA A 8 -16.92 -8.89 10.80
C ALA A 8 -16.43 -7.69 9.99
N LYS A 9 -17.32 -6.73 9.73
CA LYS A 9 -17.03 -5.54 8.92
C LYS A 9 -15.70 -4.98 9.41
N ALA A 10 -14.62 -5.32 8.72
CA ALA A 10 -13.34 -4.73 9.04
C ALA A 10 -13.59 -3.24 8.75
N ASP A 11 -13.31 -2.38 9.72
CA ASP A 11 -13.54 -0.93 9.60
C ASP A 11 -12.78 -0.32 8.41
N HIS A 12 -11.93 -1.11 7.77
CA HIS A 12 -11.23 -0.79 6.54
C HIS A 12 -11.24 -1.98 5.55
N PRO A 13 -11.21 -1.70 4.24
CA PRO A 13 -11.05 -2.72 3.21
C PRO A 13 -9.64 -3.34 3.26
N LYS A 14 -9.34 -4.27 2.34
CA LYS A 14 -7.99 -4.88 2.27
C LYS A 14 -6.94 -3.80 2.03
N TYR A 15 -5.74 -4.00 2.57
CA TYR A 15 -4.61 -3.09 2.36
C TYR A 15 -4.34 -2.81 0.88
N GLU A 16 -4.46 -3.81 0.02
CA GLU A 16 -4.28 -3.66 -1.44
C GLU A 16 -5.28 -2.64 -2.03
N ASP A 17 -6.55 -2.70 -1.62
CA ASP A 17 -7.60 -1.77 -2.07
C ASP A 17 -7.41 -0.37 -1.49
N MET A 18 -7.00 -0.27 -0.22
CA MET A 18 -6.65 1.01 0.40
C MET A 18 -5.46 1.69 -0.30
N ILE A 19 -4.44 0.91 -0.67
CA ILE A 19 -3.27 1.41 -1.40
C ILE A 19 -3.67 1.87 -2.80
N LYS A 20 -4.53 1.14 -3.51
CA LYS A 20 -5.08 1.59 -4.81
C LYS A 20 -5.83 2.92 -4.67
N ALA A 21 -6.72 3.02 -3.68
CA ALA A 21 -7.44 4.25 -3.39
C ALA A 21 -6.48 5.41 -3.09
N ALA A 22 -5.43 5.16 -2.30
CA ALA A 22 -4.41 6.15 -2.00
C ALA A 22 -3.67 6.64 -3.25
N ILE A 23 -3.25 5.73 -4.12
CA ILE A 23 -2.54 6.07 -5.37
C ILE A 23 -3.44 6.91 -6.29
N VAL A 24 -4.71 6.52 -6.43
CA VAL A 24 -5.69 7.25 -7.25
C VAL A 24 -6.02 8.62 -6.66
N ALA A 25 -6.09 8.74 -5.33
CA ALA A 25 -6.42 9.98 -4.65
C ALA A 25 -5.25 10.98 -4.63
N LEU A 26 -4.02 10.50 -4.41
CA LEU A 26 -2.84 11.35 -4.34
C LEU A 26 -2.39 11.89 -5.71
N LYS A 27 -2.83 11.26 -6.83
CA LYS A 27 -2.60 11.71 -8.22
C LYS A 27 -1.18 12.22 -8.51
N ASP A 28 -0.20 11.62 -7.86
CA ASP A 28 1.19 12.05 -8.01
C ASP A 28 1.74 11.54 -9.35
N ARG A 29 2.41 12.42 -10.10
CA ARG A 29 2.86 12.15 -11.47
C ARG A 29 3.87 10.99 -11.54
N THR A 30 4.58 10.73 -10.44
CA THR A 30 5.54 9.62 -10.29
C THR A 30 4.99 8.47 -9.46
N GLY A 31 3.69 8.51 -9.12
CA GLY A 31 3.06 7.60 -8.17
C GLY A 31 3.30 8.02 -6.72
N SER A 32 2.54 7.42 -5.81
CA SER A 32 2.60 7.78 -4.39
C SER A 32 3.73 7.03 -3.67
N SER A 33 4.55 7.77 -2.93
CA SER A 33 5.56 7.16 -2.06
C SER A 33 4.93 6.34 -0.94
N ARG A 34 5.67 5.37 -0.38
CA ARG A 34 5.20 4.54 0.74
C ARG A 34 4.74 5.39 1.93
N GLN A 35 5.43 6.51 2.21
CA GLN A 35 5.08 7.42 3.28
C GLN A 35 3.77 8.17 2.98
N ALA A 36 3.59 8.64 1.74
CA ALA A 36 2.35 9.31 1.33
C ALA A 36 1.14 8.36 1.39
N ILE A 37 1.31 7.12 0.94
CA ILE A 37 0.29 6.06 1.05
C ILE A 37 -0.08 5.83 2.51
N LYS A 38 0.90 5.64 3.41
CA LYS A 38 0.65 5.47 4.84
C LYS A 38 -0.12 6.64 5.45
N LYS A 39 0.29 7.87 5.14
CA LYS A 39 -0.38 9.10 5.61
C LYS A 39 -1.83 9.17 5.13
N TYR A 40 -2.07 8.86 3.85
CA TYR A 40 -3.42 8.79 3.31
C TYR A 40 -4.25 7.72 4.02
N LEU A 41 -3.68 6.53 4.24
CA LEU A 41 -4.36 5.42 4.90
C LEU A 41 -4.79 5.79 6.33
N LEU A 42 -3.90 6.41 7.10
CA LEU A 42 -4.20 6.86 8.47
C LEU A 42 -5.21 8.01 8.50
N ALA A 43 -5.24 8.86 7.48
CA ALA A 43 -6.16 10.00 7.40
C ALA A 43 -7.57 9.61 6.91
N ASN A 44 -7.70 8.57 6.07
CA ASN A 44 -8.96 8.17 5.44
C ASN A 44 -9.59 6.92 6.07
N TYR A 45 -8.80 6.10 6.75
CA TYR A 45 -9.27 4.88 7.42
C TYR A 45 -8.92 4.95 8.91
N LYS A 46 -9.74 4.30 9.75
CA LYS A 46 -9.51 4.19 11.20
C LYS A 46 -8.41 3.18 11.51
N LEU A 47 -7.20 3.43 11.02
CA LEU A 47 -6.03 2.58 11.18
C LEU A 47 -5.15 3.10 12.32
N THR A 48 -4.62 2.19 13.12
CA THR A 48 -3.66 2.53 14.17
C THR A 48 -2.25 2.54 13.60
N PRO A 49 -1.51 3.66 13.69
CA PRO A 49 -0.11 3.69 13.28
C PRO A 49 0.73 2.79 14.18
N GLY A 50 1.73 2.12 13.59
CA GLY A 50 2.66 1.27 14.32
C GLY A 50 3.37 0.27 13.43
N ASN A 51 4.31 -0.49 14.00
CA ASN A 51 5.16 -1.43 13.26
C ASN A 51 4.35 -2.48 12.50
N HIS A 52 3.23 -2.93 13.07
CA HIS A 52 2.35 -3.90 12.41
C HIS A 52 1.68 -3.31 11.15
N PHE A 53 1.09 -2.11 11.26
CA PHE A 53 0.51 -1.40 10.13
C PHE A 53 1.54 -1.17 9.03
N ASP A 54 2.74 -0.72 9.41
CA ASP A 54 3.84 -0.48 8.50
C ASP A 54 4.28 -1.74 7.75
N ALA A 55 4.39 -2.87 8.47
CA ALA A 55 4.72 -4.16 7.88
C ALA A 55 3.63 -4.64 6.91
N GLN A 56 2.35 -4.48 7.27
CA GLN A 56 1.21 -4.86 6.43
C GLN A 56 1.18 -4.05 5.13
N VAL A 57 1.33 -2.72 5.21
CA VAL A 57 1.40 -1.84 4.02
C VAL A 57 2.60 -2.21 3.16
N ASN A 58 3.78 -2.40 3.77
CA ASN A 58 4.99 -2.75 3.04
C ASN A 58 4.88 -4.08 2.30
N ASN A 59 4.28 -5.10 2.95
CA ASN A 59 4.06 -6.41 2.37
C ASN A 59 2.99 -6.37 1.27
N ALA A 60 1.91 -5.61 1.46
CA ALA A 60 0.88 -5.44 0.44
C ALA A 60 1.43 -4.75 -0.82
N ILE A 61 2.28 -3.73 -0.66
CA ILE A 61 2.96 -3.07 -1.78
C ILE A 61 3.91 -4.04 -2.49
N LYS A 62 4.73 -4.81 -1.76
CA LYS A 62 5.64 -5.81 -2.35
C LYS A 62 4.88 -6.87 -3.13
N LYS A 63 3.88 -7.50 -2.51
CA LYS A 63 3.04 -8.53 -3.14
C LYS A 63 2.26 -7.99 -4.33
N GLY A 64 1.73 -6.77 -4.22
CA GLY A 64 1.04 -6.12 -5.33
C GLY A 64 2.00 -5.81 -6.49
N ALA A 65 3.24 -5.45 -6.22
CA ALA A 65 4.25 -5.26 -7.27
C ALA A 65 4.66 -6.59 -7.94
N GLU A 66 4.85 -7.65 -7.17
CA GLU A 66 5.11 -9.01 -7.70
C GLU A 66 3.97 -9.51 -8.59
N LYS A 67 2.72 -9.17 -8.24
CA LYS A 67 1.52 -9.50 -9.03
C LYS A 67 1.28 -8.57 -10.22
N GLY A 68 2.08 -7.51 -10.40
CA GLY A 68 1.84 -6.48 -11.42
C GLY A 68 0.63 -5.56 -11.14
N VAL A 69 0.12 -5.56 -9.91
CA VAL A 69 -0.97 -4.67 -9.45
C VAL A 69 -0.46 -3.24 -9.23
N PHE A 70 0.79 -3.08 -8.83
CA PHE A 70 1.45 -1.78 -8.66
C PHE A 70 2.79 -1.75 -9.40
N ASN A 71 3.04 -0.70 -10.19
CA ASN A 71 4.36 -0.46 -10.74
C ASN A 71 5.20 0.31 -9.71
N LEU A 72 6.17 -0.37 -9.11
CA LEU A 72 7.23 0.29 -8.37
C LEU A 72 8.26 0.80 -9.40
N PRO A 73 8.54 2.11 -9.46
CA PRO A 73 9.67 2.58 -10.24
C PRO A 73 10.94 1.88 -9.72
N LYS A 74 11.69 1.23 -10.62
CA LYS A 74 13.00 0.66 -10.31
C LYS A 74 14.01 1.80 -10.13
N ALA A 75 14.01 2.45 -8.97
CA ALA A 75 15.06 3.36 -8.52
C ALA A 75 14.95 3.36 -6.99
N VAL A 76 15.84 2.73 -6.20
CA VAL A 76 17.30 2.79 -6.21
C VAL A 76 17.82 1.47 -5.60
N VAL A 77 18.28 0.52 -6.41
CA VAL A 77 19.12 -0.61 -5.95
C VAL A 77 20.47 -0.66 -6.65
N SER A 78 20.84 0.37 -7.43
CA SER A 78 22.12 0.36 -8.16
C SER A 78 22.73 1.74 -8.46
N SER A 79 22.59 2.75 -7.61
CA SER A 79 23.33 4.02 -7.87
C SER A 79 23.74 4.77 -6.61
N LEU A 80 24.47 4.09 -5.72
CA LEU A 80 25.40 4.71 -4.78
C LEU A 80 26.70 3.90 -4.77
N LEU A 81 27.44 3.91 -5.88
CA LEU A 81 28.92 3.85 -5.92
C LEU A 81 29.40 4.03 -7.37
N ASN A 82 29.51 5.28 -7.82
CA ASN A 82 30.49 5.68 -8.84
C ASN A 82 30.71 7.19 -8.73
N GLN A 83 31.52 7.57 -7.75
CA GLN A 83 32.65 8.49 -7.88
C GLN A 83 33.69 7.99 -6.87
#